data_AF-A0A2N3BNI9-F1
#
_entry.id   AF-A0A2N3BNI9-F1
#
_cell.length_a   1.000
_cell.length_b   1.000
_cell.length_c   1.000
_cell.angle_alpha   90.00
_cell.angle_beta   90.00
_cell.angle_gamma   90.00
#
_symmetry.space_group_name_H-M   'P 1'
#
loop_
_entity.id
_entity.type
_entity.pdbx_description
1 polymer ?
#
loop_
_entity_poly.entity_id
_entity_poly.type
_entity_poly.pdbx_seq_one_letter_code
_entity_poly.pdbx_strand_id
1 'polypeptide(L)'
;MTQAGATPQSRPRPGVVERPEPGLRRVLAPNPSPMTQFGTNSYILGEGRVAVIDPGPADPAHLAALLAALAPGEVVSQIIVTHAHLDHSPLARPLAAATGAPVLAFGDAGAGRSAA
;
A
#
# COMPACT_ATOMS: atom_id res chain seq x y z
N MET A 1 -19.85 20.04 26.87
CA MET A 1 -19.45 19.48 25.56
C MET A 1 -18.03 19.93 25.27
N THR A 2 -17.04 19.19 25.75
CA THR A 2 -15.62 19.46 25.49
C THR A 2 -15.23 18.71 24.23
N GLN A 3 -14.94 19.44 23.14
CA GLN A 3 -14.19 18.86 22.03
C GLN A 3 -12.80 18.50 22.55
N ALA A 4 -12.46 17.22 22.53
CA ALA A 4 -11.07 16.79 22.65
C ALA A 4 -10.31 17.34 21.44
N GLY A 5 -9.26 18.12 21.71
CA GLY A 5 -8.43 18.72 20.68
C GLY A 5 -7.78 17.65 19.81
N ALA A 6 -8.11 17.65 18.52
CA ALA A 6 -7.34 16.90 17.54
C ALA A 6 -5.92 17.47 17.51
N THR A 7 -4.94 16.66 17.89
CA THR A 7 -3.53 16.96 17.62
C THR A 7 -3.39 17.18 16.11
N PRO A 8 -2.69 18.23 15.64
CA PRO A 8 -2.48 18.39 14.21
C PRO A 8 -1.84 17.12 13.66
N GLN A 9 -2.53 16.40 12.78
CA GLN A 9 -1.94 15.24 12.11
C GLN A 9 -0.73 15.74 11.32
N SER A 10 0.47 15.30 11.71
CA SER A 10 1.68 15.60 10.97
C SER A 10 1.56 15.01 9.56
N ARG A 11 2.08 15.73 8.57
CA ARG A 11 2.08 15.26 7.18
C ARG A 11 2.81 13.90 7.12
N PRO A 12 2.18 12.84 6.58
CA PRO A 12 2.81 11.53 6.47
C PRO A 12 4.02 11.61 5.54
N ARG A 13 5.05 10.82 5.84
CA ARG A 13 6.34 10.85 5.11
C ARG A 13 6.48 9.60 4.23
N PRO A 14 6.80 9.77 2.94
CA PRO A 14 7.05 8.63 2.07
C PRO A 14 8.13 7.69 2.60
N GLY A 15 7.92 6.38 2.42
CA GLY A 15 8.85 5.32 2.85
C GLY A 15 8.93 5.07 4.35
N VAL A 16 8.25 5.88 5.19
CA VAL A 16 8.19 5.65 6.64
C VAL A 16 7.01 4.73 6.96
N VAL A 17 7.27 3.68 7.73
CA VAL A 17 6.23 2.74 8.18
C VAL A 17 5.45 3.37 9.32
N GLU A 18 4.15 3.48 9.14
CA GLU A 18 3.20 3.87 10.17
C GLU A 18 2.35 2.66 10.58
N ARG A 19 1.91 2.62 11.84
CA ARG A 19 1.12 1.53 12.42
C ARG A 19 -0.18 2.10 12.97
N PRO A 20 -1.18 2.33 12.11
CA PRO A 20 -2.45 2.93 12.53
C PRO A 20 -3.23 2.02 13.48
N GLU A 21 -3.10 0.70 13.35
CA GLU A 21 -3.80 -0.30 14.18
C GLU A 21 -2.92 -1.55 14.38
N PRO A 22 -3.20 -2.40 15.39
CA PRO A 22 -2.56 -3.71 15.52
C PRO A 22 -2.71 -4.55 14.25
N GLY A 23 -1.62 -5.19 13.81
CA GLY A 23 -1.60 -5.97 12.57
C GLY A 23 -1.72 -5.15 11.27
N LEU A 24 -1.72 -3.81 11.32
CA LEU A 24 -1.79 -2.96 10.13
C LEU A 24 -0.58 -2.04 10.06
N ARG A 25 0.13 -2.10 8.93
CA ARG A 25 1.18 -1.15 8.56
C ARG A 25 0.76 -0.39 7.33
N ARG A 26 1.12 0.89 7.29
CA ARG A 26 0.95 1.79 6.15
C ARG A 26 2.31 2.31 5.72
N VAL A 27 2.60 2.22 4.42
CA VAL A 27 3.79 2.79 3.79
C VAL A 27 3.32 3.72 2.69
N LEU A 28 3.66 5.00 2.80
CA LEU A 28 3.30 6.02 1.82
C LEU A 28 4.30 6.01 0.66
N ALA A 29 3.82 5.98 -0.57
CA ALA A 29 4.65 6.12 -1.77
C ALA A 29 5.04 7.58 -2.05
N PRO A 30 6.20 7.84 -2.70
CA PRO A 30 6.69 9.19 -2.97
C PRO A 30 6.04 9.85 -4.21
N ASN A 31 4.71 9.80 -4.34
CA ASN A 31 3.96 10.26 -5.52
C ASN A 31 2.82 11.24 -5.20
N PRO A 32 3.05 12.37 -4.51
CA PRO A 32 1.99 13.34 -4.19
C PRO A 32 1.43 14.01 -5.45
N SER A 33 0.11 14.20 -5.49
CA SER A 33 -0.61 14.88 -6.57
C SER A 33 -2.03 15.27 -6.13
N PRO A 34 -2.79 16.04 -6.92
CA PRO A 34 -4.22 16.25 -6.65
C PRO A 34 -5.03 14.94 -6.54
N MET A 35 -4.61 13.88 -7.25
CA MET A 35 -5.31 12.59 -7.27
C MET A 35 -4.86 11.63 -6.15
N THR A 36 -3.63 11.79 -5.66
CA THR A 36 -2.99 10.90 -4.67
C THR A 36 -2.76 11.59 -3.32
N GLN A 37 -3.15 12.85 -3.18
CA GLN A 37 -2.89 13.70 -2.02
C GLN A 37 -1.41 13.69 -1.61
N PHE A 38 -1.06 13.07 -0.48
CA PHE A 38 0.33 12.98 -0.01
C PHE A 38 1.12 11.86 -0.70
N GLY A 39 0.44 10.94 -1.38
CA GLY A 39 0.99 9.74 -2.03
C GLY A 39 0.03 8.56 -1.87
N THR A 40 0.26 7.49 -2.63
CA THR A 40 -0.48 6.24 -2.46
C THR A 40 -0.16 5.63 -1.10
N ASN A 41 -1.19 5.21 -0.37
CA ASN A 41 -1.00 4.37 0.80
C ASN A 41 -0.96 2.90 0.37
N SER A 42 0.18 2.26 0.52
CA SER A 42 0.28 0.80 0.47
C SER A 42 0.15 0.24 1.87
N TYR A 43 -0.62 -0.83 2.03
CA TYR A 43 -0.87 -1.43 3.34
C TYR A 43 -0.26 -2.83 3.44
N ILE A 44 0.26 -3.17 4.61
CA ILE A 44 0.67 -4.54 4.95
C ILE A 44 -0.22 -5.00 6.10
N LEU A 45 -1.07 -5.98 5.81
CA LEU A 45 -2.11 -6.47 6.72
C LEU A 45 -1.77 -7.87 7.25
N GLY A 46 -1.83 -8.03 8.56
CA GLY A 46 -1.54 -9.27 9.28
C GLY A 46 -0.14 -9.30 9.91
N GLU A 47 0.20 -10.48 10.46
CA GLU A 47 1.47 -10.77 11.11
C GLU A 47 1.94 -12.19 10.70
N GLY A 48 3.25 -12.35 10.45
CA GLY A 48 3.85 -13.64 10.06
C GLY A 48 3.54 -14.06 8.62
N ARG A 49 2.26 -14.10 8.22
CA ARG A 49 1.80 -14.20 6.83
C ARG A 49 0.92 -13.00 6.52
N VAL A 50 1.34 -12.16 5.58
CA VAL A 50 0.73 -10.86 5.36
C VAL A 50 0.17 -10.70 3.95
N ALA A 51 -0.81 -9.82 3.80
CA ALA A 51 -1.23 -9.32 2.49
C ALA A 51 -0.65 -7.92 2.28
N VAL A 52 -0.13 -7.65 1.08
CA VAL A 52 0.23 -6.27 0.67
C VAL A 52 -0.88 -5.75 -0.23
N ILE A 53 -1.43 -4.58 0.09
CA ILE A 53 -2.53 -3.95 -0.65
C ILE A 53 -2.01 -2.70 -1.35
N ASP A 54 -2.29 -2.60 -2.65
CA ASP A 54 -1.98 -1.48 -3.52
C ASP A 54 -0.51 -1.03 -3.51
N PRO A 55 0.43 -1.89 -3.94
CA PRO A 55 1.82 -1.51 -4.09
C PRO A 55 1.95 -0.66 -5.37
N GLY A 56 1.72 0.64 -5.25
CA GLY A 56 1.92 1.58 -6.35
C GLY A 56 2.46 2.91 -5.86
N PRO A 57 3.12 3.69 -6.73
CA PRO A 57 3.43 3.40 -8.13
C PRO A 57 4.68 2.51 -8.26
N ALA A 58 5.16 2.27 -9.50
CA ALA A 58 6.42 1.54 -9.75
C ALA A 58 7.64 2.41 -9.38
N ASP A 59 7.88 2.52 -8.07
CA ASP A 59 9.00 3.24 -7.49
C ASP A 59 9.93 2.27 -6.75
N PRO A 60 11.23 2.20 -7.11
CA PRO A 60 12.18 1.30 -6.44
C PRO A 60 12.41 1.59 -4.95
N ALA A 61 12.32 2.85 -4.52
CA ALA A 61 12.44 3.21 -3.12
C ALA A 61 11.20 2.79 -2.32
N HIS A 62 10.02 2.86 -2.95
CA HIS A 62 8.79 2.33 -2.34
C HIS A 62 8.83 0.81 -2.20
N LEU A 63 9.37 0.09 -3.19
CA LEU A 63 9.60 -1.36 -3.09
C LEU A 63 10.53 -1.69 -1.91
N ALA A 64 11.66 -1.00 -1.82
CA ALA A 64 12.60 -1.18 -0.72
C ALA A 64 11.93 -0.91 0.64
N ALA A 65 11.09 0.13 0.74
CA ALA A 65 10.36 0.45 1.95
C ALA A 65 9.34 -0.64 2.33
N LEU A 66 8.60 -1.19 1.37
CA LEU A 66 7.67 -2.30 1.61
C LEU A 66 8.38 -3.56 2.09
N LEU A 67 9.52 -3.91 1.48
CA LEU A 67 10.32 -5.07 1.90
C LEU A 67 10.94 -4.86 3.28
N ALA A 68 11.45 -3.65 3.57
CA ALA A 68 12.01 -3.30 4.87
C ALA A 68 10.95 -3.22 5.98
N ALA A 69 9.67 -3.04 5.63
CA ALA A 69 8.55 -3.03 6.57
C ALA A 69 8.12 -4.42 7.04
N LEU A 70 8.65 -5.50 6.44
CA LEU A 70 8.41 -6.88 6.83
C LEU A 70 9.23 -7.24 8.08
N ALA A 71 8.64 -8.00 8.99
CA ALA A 71 9.37 -8.55 10.12
C ALA A 71 10.27 -9.73 9.68
N PRO A 72 11.35 -10.06 10.42
CA PRO A 72 12.15 -11.24 10.14
C PRO A 72 11.29 -12.52 10.08
N GLY A 73 11.43 -13.28 8.99
CA GLY A 73 10.66 -14.51 8.76
C GLY A 73 9.22 -14.30 8.30
N GLU A 74 8.77 -13.06 8.15
CA GLU A 74 7.43 -12.75 7.64
C GLU A 74 7.33 -12.99 6.13
N VAL A 75 6.21 -13.56 5.70
CA VAL A 75 5.97 -13.96 4.32
C VAL A 75 4.81 -13.16 3.73
N VAL A 76 5.03 -12.52 2.58
CA VAL A 76 3.94 -11.96 1.78
C VAL A 76 3.17 -13.12 1.16
N SER A 77 1.95 -13.34 1.63
CA SER A 77 1.08 -14.43 1.20
C SER A 77 0.32 -14.11 -0.09
N GLN A 78 0.03 -12.84 -0.32
CA GLN A 78 -0.70 -12.34 -1.48
C GLN A 78 -0.47 -10.84 -1.63
N ILE A 79 -0.56 -10.37 -2.87
CA ILE A 79 -0.54 -8.95 -3.23
C ILE A 79 -1.91 -8.63 -3.81
N ILE A 80 -2.63 -7.69 -3.23
CA ILE A 80 -3.98 -7.31 -3.63
C ILE A 80 -3.90 -5.95 -4.30
N VAL A 81 -4.47 -5.85 -5.51
CA VAL A 81 -4.63 -4.58 -6.21
C VAL A 81 -6.12 -4.27 -6.26
N THR A 82 -6.50 -3.14 -5.67
CA THR A 82 -7.90 -2.69 -5.58
C THR A 82 -8.46 -2.33 -6.94
N HIS A 83 -7.66 -1.68 -7.79
CA HIS A 83 -8.01 -1.32 -9.16
C HIS A 83 -6.78 -0.99 -10.02
N ALA A 84 -6.96 -0.90 -11.33
CA ALA A 84 -5.86 -0.90 -12.29
C ALA A 84 -5.15 0.46 -12.49
N HIS A 85 -5.44 1.50 -11.70
CA HIS A 85 -4.78 2.79 -11.88
C HIS A 85 -3.28 2.74 -11.54
N LEU A 86 -2.53 3.69 -12.12
CA LEU A 86 -1.05 3.71 -12.10
C LEU A 86 -0.46 4.04 -10.72
N ASP A 87 -1.25 4.62 -9.85
CA ASP A 87 -0.89 4.91 -8.47
C ASP A 87 -1.00 3.68 -7.56
N HIS A 88 -1.69 2.60 -7.98
CA HIS A 88 -1.90 1.39 -7.16
C HIS A 88 -1.25 0.12 -7.71
N SER A 89 -1.35 -0.12 -9.02
CA SER A 89 -1.02 -1.42 -9.63
C SER A 89 0.44 -1.67 -10.05
N PRO A 90 1.26 -0.67 -10.45
CA PRO A 90 2.50 -0.98 -11.20
C PRO A 90 3.60 -1.69 -10.41
N LEU A 91 3.66 -1.59 -9.07
CA LEU A 91 4.68 -2.30 -8.29
C LEU A 91 4.25 -3.73 -7.90
N ALA A 92 3.02 -4.14 -8.21
CA ALA A 92 2.53 -5.48 -7.88
C ALA A 92 3.40 -6.59 -8.51
N ARG A 93 3.80 -6.45 -9.77
CA ARG A 93 4.67 -7.42 -10.45
C ARG A 93 6.10 -7.45 -9.89
N PRO A 94 6.81 -6.31 -9.73
CA PRO A 94 8.10 -6.28 -9.04
C PRO A 94 8.06 -6.88 -7.64
N LEU A 95 7.03 -6.56 -6.84
CA LEU A 95 6.87 -7.11 -5.50
C LEU A 95 6.61 -8.62 -5.52
N ALA A 96 5.81 -9.11 -6.47
CA ALA A 96 5.59 -10.54 -6.67
C ALA A 96 6.89 -11.26 -7.04
N ALA A 97 7.71 -10.68 -7.91
CA ALA A 97 9.01 -11.23 -8.27
C ALA A 97 9.98 -11.29 -7.07
N ALA A 98 9.95 -10.29 -6.20
CA ALA A 98 10.80 -10.24 -5.01
C ALA A 98 10.36 -11.20 -3.89
N THR A 99 9.07 -11.53 -3.81
CA THR A 99 8.48 -12.26 -2.66
C THR A 99 7.97 -13.66 -3.01
N GLY A 100 7.75 -13.95 -4.29
CA GLY A 100 7.05 -15.15 -4.75
C GLY A 100 5.53 -15.12 -4.53
N ALA A 101 4.97 -14.02 -4.01
CA ALA A 101 3.55 -13.92 -3.72
C ALA A 101 2.70 -13.78 -4.99
N PRO A 102 1.52 -14.41 -5.07
CA PRO A 102 0.59 -14.19 -6.18
C PRO A 102 -0.01 -12.78 -6.12
N VAL A 103 -0.28 -12.22 -7.30
CA VAL A 103 -1.07 -10.98 -7.45
C VAL A 103 -2.53 -11.34 -7.65
N LEU A 104 -3.38 -10.81 -6.78
CA LEU A 104 -4.84 -10.91 -6.83
C LEU A 104 -5.39 -9.54 -7.24
N ALA A 105 -6.00 -9.47 -8.43
CA ALA A 105 -6.53 -8.25 -9.01
C ALA A 105 -7.75 -8.56 -9.88
N PHE A 106 -8.59 -7.56 -10.15
CA PHE A 106 -9.77 -7.71 -10.99
C PHE A 106 -9.73 -6.79 -12.22
N GLY A 107 -9.40 -7.37 -13.37
CA GLY A 107 -9.53 -6.73 -14.68
C GLY A 107 -8.67 -5.48 -14.90
N ASP A 108 -9.04 -4.73 -15.94
CA ASP A 108 -8.43 -3.44 -16.29
C ASP A 108 -9.17 -2.25 -15.64
N ALA A 109 -8.85 -1.02 -16.03
CA ALA A 109 -9.47 0.18 -15.47
C ALA A 109 -10.97 0.33 -15.79
N GLY A 110 -11.50 -0.45 -16.75
CA GLY A 110 -12.93 -0.51 -17.06
C GLY A 110 -13.69 -1.55 -16.23
N ALA A 111 -12.99 -2.50 -15.62
CA ALA A 111 -13.60 -3.57 -14.84
C ALA A 111 -14.23 -3.05 -13.55
N GLY A 112 -15.38 -3.64 -13.16
CA GLY A 112 -16.05 -3.32 -11.90
C GLY A 112 -16.86 -2.02 -11.91
N ARG A 113 -16.92 -1.31 -13.05
CA ARG A 113 -17.79 -0.14 -13.20
C ARG A 113 -19.26 -0.55 -13.17
N SER A 114 -20.09 0.21 -12.45
CA SER A 114 -21.55 0.09 -12.53
C SER A 114 -22.03 0.31 -13.96
N ALA A 115 -23.18 -0.29 -14.30
CA ALA A 115 -23.89 0.06 -15.52
C ALA A 115 -24.15 1.58 -15.54
N ALA A 116 -24.02 2.18 -16.73
CA ALA A 116 -24.25 3.60 -16.96
C ALA A 116 -25.72 3.98 -16.79
#